data_AF-A0A9D1VUY9-F1
#
_entry.id   AF-A0A9D1VUY9-F1
#
_cell.length_a   1.000
_cell.length_b   1.000
_cell.length_c   1.000
_cell.angle_alpha   90.00
_cell.angle_beta   90.00
_cell.angle_gamma   90.00
#
_symmetry.space_group_name_H-M   'P 1'
#
loop_
_entity.id
_entity.type
_entity.pdbx_description
1 polymer ?
#
loop_
_entity_poly.entity_id
_entity_poly.type
_entity_poly.pdbx_seq_one_letter_code
_entity_poly.pdbx_strand_id
1 'polypeptide(L)' 'MTLISLGFTSAMRCIGETGSTDCCMSIINDIIVAYDFEIDVNDHVIPLFAGEHCGNVSTPFFQYKEYVFAWGGA' A
#
# COMPACT_ATOMS: atom_id res chain seq x y z
N MET A 1 -20.37 4.56 -11.00
CA MET A 1 -19.01 4.37 -10.46
C MET A 1 -18.51 5.74 -10.03
N THR A 2 -18.02 5.87 -8.80
CA THR A 2 -17.45 7.13 -8.27
C THR A 2 -16.00 6.85 -7.90
N LEU A 3 -15.09 7.76 -8.24
CA LEU A 3 -13.67 7.65 -7.90
C LEU A 3 -13.38 8.42 -6.61
N ILE A 4 -12.48 7.89 -5.78
CA ILE A 4 -11.96 8.60 -4.61
C ILE A 4 -10.91 9.61 -5.08
N SER A 5 -11.06 10.87 -4.68
CA SER A 5 -10.08 11.91 -4.99
C SER A 5 -8.94 11.86 -3.99
N LEU A 6 -7.70 11.74 -4.47
CA LEU A 6 -6.52 11.76 -3.60
C LEU A 6 -6.26 13.15 -3.00
N GLY A 7 -6.69 14.23 -3.64
CA GLY A 7 -6.39 15.60 -3.22
C GLY A 7 -4.95 16.06 -3.51
N PHE A 8 -4.11 15.19 -4.08
CA PHE A 8 -2.75 15.48 -4.53
C PHE A 8 -2.35 14.53 -5.67
N THR A 9 -1.20 14.80 -6.31
CA THR A 9 -0.60 13.89 -7.29
C THR A 9 0.31 12.89 -6.57
N SER A 10 -0.13 11.64 -6.46
CA SER A 10 0.70 10.57 -5.90
C SER A 10 1.88 10.24 -6.80
N ALA A 11 3.02 9.92 -6.19
CA ALA A 11 4.18 9.36 -6.85
C ALA A 11 3.93 7.95 -7.40
N MET A 12 2.91 7.24 -6.88
CA MET A 12 2.49 5.89 -7.31
C MET A 12 3.66 4.92 -7.46
N ARG A 13 4.54 4.87 -6.46
CA ARG A 13 5.67 3.93 -6.40
C ARG A 13 5.29 2.63 -5.70
N CYS A 14 6.14 1.62 -5.84
CA CYS A 14 6.04 0.38 -5.10
C CYS A 14 6.16 0.64 -3.59
N ILE A 15 5.38 -0.09 -2.78
CA ILE A 15 5.42 -0.01 -1.31
C ILE A 15 6.69 -0.63 -0.72
N GLY A 16 7.44 -1.41 -1.51
CA GLY A 16 8.77 -1.86 -1.13
C GLY A 16 9.85 -1.59 -2.17
N GLU A 17 11.09 -1.74 -1.71
CA GLU A 17 12.31 -1.39 -2.46
C GLU A 17 12.58 -2.34 -3.62
N THR A 18 12.39 -3.64 -3.38
CA THR A 18 12.73 -4.70 -4.33
C THR A 18 11.61 -5.74 -4.40
N GLY A 19 11.54 -6.43 -5.53
CA GLY A 19 10.60 -7.51 -5.75
C GLY A 19 10.57 -7.93 -7.22
N SER A 20 10.16 -9.17 -7.44
CA SER A 20 9.83 -9.72 -8.77
C SER A 20 8.59 -9.07 -9.41
N THR A 21 7.87 -8.20 -8.70
CA THR A 21 6.63 -7.57 -9.16
C THR A 21 6.45 -6.21 -8.51
N ASP A 22 5.88 -5.26 -9.25
CA ASP A 22 5.56 -3.92 -8.75
C ASP A 22 4.32 -3.95 -7.84
N CYS A 23 4.54 -4.16 -6.55
CA CYS A 23 3.49 -4.07 -5.54
C CYS A 23 3.31 -2.60 -5.09
N CYS A 24 2.38 -1.87 -5.71
CA CYS A 24 2.16 -0.44 -5.42
C CYS A 24 1.13 -0.15 -4.34
N MET A 25 0.34 -1.15 -3.94
CA MET A 25 -0.77 -0.96 -3.02
C MET A 25 -1.16 -2.28 -2.36
N SER A 26 -1.63 -2.20 -1.12
CA SER A 26 -2.16 -3.34 -0.39
C SER A 26 -3.35 -2.94 0.47
N ILE A 27 -4.16 -3.91 0.87
CA ILE A 27 -5.22 -3.73 1.86
C ILE A 27 -4.78 -4.45 3.13
N ILE A 28 -4.64 -3.71 4.22
CA ILE A 28 -4.39 -4.26 5.55
C ILE A 28 -5.61 -3.91 6.40
N ASN A 29 -6.27 -4.93 6.93
CA ASN A 29 -7.61 -4.84 7.51
C ASN A 29 -8.59 -4.25 6.49
N ASP A 30 -9.09 -3.05 6.77
CA ASP A 30 -10.02 -2.30 5.94
C ASP A 30 -9.38 -1.00 5.42
N ILE A 31 -8.05 -0.88 5.52
CA ILE A 31 -7.28 0.30 5.11
C ILE A 31 -6.49 -0.04 3.85
N ILE A 32 -6.59 0.82 2.84
CA ILE A 32 -5.70 0.78 1.68
C ILE A 32 -4.40 1.48 2.07
N VAL A 33 -3.27 0.82 1.86
CA VAL A 33 -1.93 1.37 2.09
C VAL A 33 -1.18 1.41 0.77
N ALA A 34 -0.69 2.60 0.42
CA ALA A 34 0.15 2.87 -0.74
C ALA A 34 1.47 3.51 -0.31
N TYR A 35 2.31 3.88 -1.29
CA TYR A 35 3.62 4.46 -1.03
C TYR A 35 3.55 5.82 -0.29
N ASP A 36 2.61 6.68 -0.67
CA ASP A 36 2.50 8.06 -0.18
C ASP A 36 1.09 8.45 0.29
N PHE A 37 0.21 7.46 0.48
CA PHE A 37 -1.09 7.66 1.14
C PHE A 37 -1.65 6.39 1.77
N GLU A 38 -2.59 6.60 2.68
CA GLU A 38 -3.56 5.60 3.11
C GLU A 38 -4.98 6.05 2.75
N ILE A 39 -5.90 5.09 2.61
CA ILE A 39 -7.34 5.37 2.53
C ILE A 39 -8.02 4.57 3.64
N ASP A 40 -8.68 5.28 4.55
CA ASP A 40 -9.42 4.67 5.64
C ASP A 40 -10.80 4.14 5.20
N VAL A 41 -11.51 3.51 6.13
CA VAL A 41 -12.85 2.93 5.91
C VAL A 41 -13.95 3.93 5.56
N ASN A 42 -13.68 5.24 5.72
CA ASN A 42 -14.60 6.33 5.41
C ASN A 42 -14.19 7.07 4.13
N ASP A 43 -13.33 6.47 3.30
CA ASP A 43 -12.77 7.05 2.08
C ASP A 43 -11.90 8.30 2.33
N HIS A 44 -11.42 8.52 3.56
CA HIS A 44 -10.50 9.62 3.81
C HIS A 44 -9.11 9.27 3.31
N VAL A 45 -8.57 10.13 2.45
CA VAL A 45 -7.20 10.02 1.97
C VAL A 45 -6.28 10.73 2.96
N ILE A 46 -5.33 9.97 3.50
CA ILE A 46 -4.33 10.43 4.46
C ILE A 46 -2.98 10.45 3.73
N PRO A 47 -2.45 11.63 3.36
CA PRO A 47 -1.12 11.71 2.75
C PRO A 47 -0.05 11.26 3.73
N LEU A 48 0.86 10.41 3.27
CA LEU A 48 2.01 9.95 4.04
C LEU A 48 3.28 10.67 3.58
N PHE A 49 4.31 10.66 4.43
CA PHE A 49 5.66 10.93 3.94
C PHE A 49 6.06 9.77 3.02
N ALA A 50 6.36 10.08 1.76
CA ALA A 50 6.82 9.14 0.76
C ALA A 50 7.98 8.30 1.31
N GLY A 51 7.72 7.01 1.52
CA GLY A 51 8.66 6.11 2.20
C GLY A 51 8.42 4.67 1.81
N GLU A 52 9.52 3.92 1.73
CA GLU A 52 9.45 2.47 1.55
C GLU A 52 8.97 1.84 2.86
N HIS A 53 7.91 1.04 2.78
CA HIS A 53 7.31 0.38 3.95
C HIS A 53 7.94 -0.99 4.20
N CYS A 54 8.58 -1.59 3.19
CA CYS A 54 9.16 -2.93 3.26
C CYS A 54 10.37 -3.08 2.32
N GLY A 55 11.41 -3.81 2.74
CA GLY A 55 12.61 -4.02 1.91
C GLY A 55 12.39 -4.92 0.69
N ASN A 56 11.64 -6.02 0.82
CA ASN A 56 11.35 -6.91 -0.30
C ASN A 56 9.90 -7.37 -0.28
N VAL A 57 9.11 -6.93 -1.25
CA VAL A 57 7.69 -7.26 -1.37
C VAL A 57 7.25 -7.34 -2.83
N SER A 58 6.78 -8.51 -3.24
CA SER A 58 6.23 -8.77 -4.58
C SER A 58 4.73 -9.05 -4.56
N THR A 59 4.14 -9.27 -3.37
CA THR A 59 2.73 -9.57 -3.20
C THR A 59 2.08 -8.52 -2.31
N PRO A 60 0.77 -8.20 -2.48
CA PRO A 60 0.04 -7.47 -1.46
C PRO A 60 0.20 -8.15 -0.08
N PHE A 61 0.15 -7.36 0.98
CA PHE A 61 0.02 -7.88 2.34
C PHE A 61 -1.31 -8.60 2.52
N PHE A 62 -1.26 -9.70 3.26
CA PHE A 62 -2.43 -10.48 3.67
C PHE A 62 -2.47 -10.52 5.19
N GLN A 63 -3.57 -10.02 5.75
CA GLN A 63 -3.81 -10.11 7.18
C GLN A 63 -4.57 -11.39 7.54
N TYR A 64 -4.08 -12.10 8.56
CA TYR A 64 -4.78 -13.20 9.20
C TYR A 64 -4.74 -13.01 10.72
N LYS A 65 -5.89 -12.62 11.30
CA LYS A 65 -5.98 -12.21 12.71
C LYS A 65 -5.00 -11.07 13.02
N GLU A 66 -4.10 -11.29 13.97
CA GLU A 66 -3.04 -10.35 14.41
C GLU A 66 -1.78 -10.40 13.54
N TYR A 67 -1.76 -11.23 12.49
CA TYR A 67 -0.57 -11.42 11.66
C TYR A 67 -0.74 -10.80 10.28
N VAL A 68 0.34 -10.25 9.75
CA VAL A 68 0.42 -9.74 8.38
C VAL A 68 1.56 -10.47 7.66
N PHE A 69 1.29 -10.99 6.47
CA PHE A 69 2.26 -11.73 5.66
C PHE A 69 2.32 -11.15 4.25
N ALA A 70 3.53 -11.09 3.70
CA ALA A 70 3.78 -10.84 2.29
C ALA A 70 5.04 -11.60 1.88
N TRP A 71 5.24 -11.77 0.58
CA TRP A 71 6.39 -12.48 0.03
C TRP A 71 7.18 -11.55 -0.87
N GLY A 72 8.48 -11.49 -0.63
CA GLY A 72 9.44 -10.97 -1.60
C GLY A 72 9.81 -12.07 -2.58
N GLY A 73 9.63 -11.81 -3.88
CA GLY A 73 10.21 -12.65 -4.92
C GLY A 73 11.68 -12.31 -5.10
N ALA A 74 12.50 -13.31 -5.38
CA ALA A 74 13.87 -13.12 -5.86
C ALA A 74 13.89 -12.91 -7.38
#